data_AF-A0A7S2NB74-F1
#
_entry.id   AF-A0A7S2NB74-F1
#
_cell.length_a   1.000
_cell.length_b   1.000
_cell.length_c   1.000
_cell.angle_alpha   90.00
_cell.angle_beta   90.00
_cell.angle_gamma   90.00
#
_symmetry.space_group_name_H-M   'P 1'
#
loop_
_entity.id
_entity.type
_entity.pdbx_description
1 polymer ?
#
loop_
_entity_poly.entity_id
_entity_poly.type
_entity_poly.pdbx_seq_one_letter_code
_entity_poly.pdbx_strand_id
1 'polypeptide(L)'
;TPMLIQFWKLKSAHFDKIALFKVGKFYELFYYDAFIAQNICGLKWMGEKRPHVGFPEMAKNNYAKMLVDAGYKVVVVEQVERVAEQRERTAGVGRQEKGNSTGPSCVERDLCEVFTKGTLVDPELLGGSGARYMAFLHFEDQVGTGASAQLPFAACLVDAATSQIFVGRISDAPDRNALRTLLAQVQPSEAVYTVANLPAEVLTILRRLPCRPQLSPLRASPSAMAARDRLSRYQREHPGRLPEAVAGLLGTESTAVAVAGAMEYLEGVLLGQRVLPFAIWDVLDRVC
;
A
#
# COMPACT_ATOMS: atom_id res chain seq x y z
N THR A 1 27.25 -4.16 -10.81
CA THR A 1 27.89 -4.19 -9.48
C THR A 1 26.97 -4.92 -8.51
N PRO A 2 27.48 -5.53 -7.43
CA PRO A 2 26.68 -6.26 -6.45
C PRO A 2 25.52 -5.45 -5.85
N MET A 3 25.76 -4.17 -5.55
CA MET A 3 24.71 -3.24 -5.10
C MET A 3 23.57 -3.11 -6.13
N LEU A 4 23.90 -2.97 -7.42
CA LEU A 4 22.87 -2.87 -8.47
C LEU A 4 22.10 -4.17 -8.67
N ILE A 5 22.69 -5.33 -8.36
CA ILE A 5 21.97 -6.61 -8.40
C ILE A 5 20.88 -6.62 -7.33
N GLN A 6 21.20 -6.17 -6.10
CA GLN A 6 20.19 -6.01 -5.05
C GLN A 6 19.11 -5.00 -5.45
N PHE A 7 19.50 -3.84 -6.00
CA PHE A 7 18.55 -2.84 -6.51
C PHE A 7 17.60 -3.45 -7.55
N TRP A 8 18.12 -4.11 -8.58
CA TRP A 8 17.26 -4.68 -9.64
C TRP A 8 16.39 -5.82 -9.15
N LYS A 9 16.86 -6.65 -8.21
CA LYS A 9 16.06 -7.69 -7.57
C LYS A 9 14.87 -7.10 -6.82
N LEU A 10 15.09 -6.04 -6.02
CA LEU A 10 14.01 -5.33 -5.32
C LEU A 10 13.08 -4.62 -6.31
N LYS A 11 13.66 -3.94 -7.31
CA LYS A 11 12.89 -3.22 -8.33
C LYS A 11 12.03 -4.15 -9.19
N SER A 12 12.46 -5.37 -9.48
CA SER A 12 11.63 -6.33 -10.22
C SER A 12 10.40 -6.78 -9.45
N ALA A 13 10.48 -6.84 -8.11
CA ALA A 13 9.34 -7.17 -7.26
C ALA A 13 8.39 -5.97 -7.05
N HIS A 14 8.92 -4.74 -7.07
CA HIS A 14 8.21 -3.49 -6.80
C HIS A 14 8.31 -2.50 -7.98
N PHE A 15 8.09 -2.98 -9.19
CA PHE A 15 8.35 -2.21 -10.42
C PHE A 15 7.49 -0.95 -10.54
N ASP A 16 6.30 -0.95 -9.92
CA ASP A 16 5.34 0.15 -9.86
C ASP A 16 5.71 1.25 -8.84
N LYS A 17 6.80 1.09 -8.08
CA LYS A 17 7.16 1.97 -6.96
C LYS A 17 8.53 2.60 -7.16
N ILE A 18 8.69 3.84 -6.72
CA ILE A 18 9.97 4.56 -6.71
C ILE A 18 10.79 4.05 -5.53
N ALA A 19 12.03 3.61 -5.78
CA ALA A 19 12.90 3.12 -4.72
C ALA A 19 13.85 4.20 -4.18
N LEU A 20 13.67 4.56 -2.91
CA LEU A 20 14.65 5.31 -2.12
C LEU A 20 15.66 4.31 -1.58
N PHE A 21 16.80 4.19 -2.28
CA PHE A 21 17.77 3.13 -2.01
C PHE A 21 18.91 3.64 -1.13
N LYS A 22 19.05 3.11 0.09
CA LYS A 22 20.05 3.59 1.05
C LYS A 22 21.48 3.28 0.61
N VAL A 23 22.30 4.32 0.51
CA VAL A 23 23.73 4.24 0.23
C VAL A 23 24.48 5.11 1.25
N GLY A 24 24.92 4.50 2.34
CA GLY A 24 25.57 5.21 3.44
C GLY A 24 24.58 6.17 4.10
N LYS A 25 24.89 7.47 4.12
CA LYS A 25 24.03 8.52 4.71
C LYS A 25 23.06 9.18 3.72
N PHE A 26 22.92 8.60 2.53
CA PHE A 26 22.09 9.13 1.45
C PHE A 26 21.06 8.10 1.02
N TYR A 27 19.92 8.59 0.52
CA TYR A 27 19.08 7.79 -0.39
C TYR A 27 19.42 8.18 -1.81
N GLU A 28 19.66 7.16 -2.63
CA GLU A 28 19.89 7.30 -4.05
C GLU A 28 18.72 6.71 -4.83
N LEU A 29 18.42 7.33 -5.97
CA LEU A 29 17.44 6.87 -6.93
C LEU A 29 18.16 6.67 -8.26
N PHE A 30 17.85 5.57 -8.94
CA PHE A 30 18.56 5.16 -10.16
C PHE A 30 17.62 5.06 -11.36
N TYR A 31 18.15 5.30 -12.55
CA TYR A 31 17.47 5.11 -13.83
C TYR A 31 16.14 5.89 -13.89
N TYR A 32 15.02 5.21 -14.17
CA TYR A 32 13.72 5.85 -14.32
C TYR A 32 13.27 6.59 -13.06
N ASP A 33 13.56 6.03 -11.88
CA ASP A 33 13.24 6.66 -10.59
C ASP A 33 13.99 7.98 -10.42
N ALA A 34 15.22 8.06 -10.96
CA ALA A 34 16.00 9.28 -10.93
C ALA A 34 15.41 10.39 -11.81
N PHE A 35 14.91 10.05 -13.00
CA PHE A 35 14.24 11.02 -13.88
C PHE A 35 12.97 11.57 -13.24
N ILE A 36 12.16 10.69 -12.63
CA ILE A 36 10.95 11.10 -11.92
C ILE A 36 11.30 12.03 -10.75
N ALA A 37 12.23 11.62 -9.90
CA ALA A 37 12.59 12.41 -8.72
C ALA A 37 13.32 13.71 -9.09
N GLN A 38 14.10 13.75 -10.16
CA GLN A 38 14.67 15.01 -10.66
C GLN A 38 13.56 15.98 -11.10
N ASN A 39 12.57 15.50 -11.86
CA ASN A 39 11.48 16.33 -12.38
C ASN A 39 10.55 16.84 -11.27
N ILE A 40 10.22 15.99 -10.30
CA ILE A 40 9.28 16.33 -9.21
C ILE A 40 9.98 17.09 -8.08
N CYS A 41 11.16 16.61 -7.67
CA CYS A 41 11.84 17.09 -6.48
C CYS A 41 12.96 18.10 -6.77
N GLY A 42 13.31 18.34 -8.04
CA GLY A 42 14.39 19.27 -8.41
C GLY A 42 15.78 18.80 -7.99
N LEU A 43 15.97 17.49 -7.76
CA LEU A 43 17.24 16.93 -7.33
C LEU A 43 18.32 17.08 -8.41
N LYS A 44 19.55 17.35 -7.99
CA LYS A 44 20.68 17.46 -8.93
C LYS A 44 21.14 16.08 -9.39
N TRP A 45 21.37 15.96 -10.69
CA TRP A 45 22.02 14.80 -11.27
C TRP A 45 23.40 14.59 -10.65
N MET A 46 23.69 13.34 -10.33
CA MET A 46 24.98 12.90 -9.83
C MET A 46 25.68 12.04 -10.89
N GLY A 47 27.00 12.15 -10.94
CA GLY A 47 27.92 11.39 -11.80
C GLY A 47 27.65 11.38 -13.31
N GLU A 48 28.58 10.77 -14.06
CA GLU A 48 28.58 10.84 -15.53
C GLU A 48 28.15 9.52 -16.20
N LYS A 49 28.22 8.39 -15.49
CA LYS A 49 28.08 7.07 -16.11
C LYS A 49 26.65 6.55 -16.19
N ARG A 50 25.76 6.98 -15.29
CA ARG A 50 24.39 6.45 -15.13
C ARG A 50 23.47 7.54 -14.57
N PRO A 51 22.20 7.63 -15.02
CA PRO A 51 21.22 8.54 -14.42
C PRO A 51 20.99 8.17 -12.96
N HIS A 52 21.41 9.06 -12.06
CA HIS A 52 21.11 8.94 -10.64
C HIS A 52 21.02 10.31 -9.98
N VAL A 53 20.18 10.37 -8.96
CA VAL A 53 20.00 11.52 -8.06
C VAL A 53 19.92 11.00 -6.63
N GLY A 54 20.00 11.89 -5.65
CA GLY A 54 19.97 11.49 -4.26
C GLY A 54 19.96 12.67 -3.31
N PHE A 55 19.72 12.34 -2.05
CA PHE A 55 19.55 13.33 -0.98
C PHE A 55 19.96 12.74 0.38
N PRO A 56 20.32 13.59 1.35
CA PRO A 56 20.68 13.13 2.69
C PRO A 56 19.50 12.48 3.40
N GLU A 57 19.78 11.52 4.27
CA GLU A 57 18.75 10.72 4.96
C GLU A 57 17.72 11.54 5.74
N MET A 58 18.13 12.69 6.32
CA MET A 58 17.26 13.59 7.06
C MET A 58 16.13 14.18 6.19
N ALA A 59 16.27 14.17 4.87
CA ALA A 59 15.28 14.68 3.94
C ALA A 59 14.34 13.58 3.39
N LYS A 60 14.42 12.34 3.89
CA LYS A 60 13.61 11.19 3.43
C LYS A 60 12.14 11.53 3.34
N ASN A 61 11.55 11.97 4.46
CA ASN A 61 10.11 12.19 4.54
C ASN A 61 9.65 13.33 3.62
N ASN A 62 10.44 14.41 3.52
CA ASN A 62 10.12 15.53 2.63
C ASN A 62 10.07 15.08 1.16
N TYR A 63 11.10 14.38 0.68
CA TYR A 63 11.12 13.92 -0.71
C TYR A 63 10.14 12.79 -0.97
N ALA A 64 9.96 11.86 -0.04
CA ALA A 64 8.93 10.82 -0.13
C ALA A 64 7.54 11.45 -0.25
N LYS A 65 7.24 12.47 0.56
CA LYS A 65 5.98 13.21 0.51
C LYS A 65 5.74 13.84 -0.86
N MET A 66 6.72 14.54 -1.43
CA MET A 66 6.59 15.15 -2.76
C MET A 66 6.24 14.11 -3.84
N LEU A 67 6.88 12.94 -3.79
CA LEU A 67 6.62 11.85 -4.72
C LEU A 67 5.23 11.23 -4.53
N VAL A 68 4.80 11.02 -3.28
CA VAL A 68 3.48 10.49 -2.94
C VAL A 68 2.37 11.46 -3.33
N ASP A 69 2.54 12.76 -3.06
CA ASP A 69 1.58 13.80 -3.44
C ASP A 69 1.44 13.92 -4.97
N ALA A 70 2.54 13.67 -5.71
CA ALA A 70 2.53 13.56 -7.16
C ALA A 70 1.89 12.26 -7.70
N GLY A 71 1.43 11.37 -6.80
CA GLY A 71 0.69 10.16 -7.14
C GLY A 71 1.54 8.89 -7.30
N TYR A 72 2.83 8.94 -6.95
CA TYR A 72 3.70 7.76 -6.97
C TYR A 72 3.60 6.98 -5.67
N LYS A 73 3.90 5.68 -5.75
CA LYS A 73 4.17 4.85 -4.58
C LYS A 73 5.67 4.83 -4.34
N VAL A 74 6.09 4.89 -3.08
CA VAL A 74 7.50 4.96 -2.71
C VAL A 74 7.86 3.78 -1.84
N VAL A 75 9.03 3.19 -2.06
CA VAL A 75 9.61 2.17 -1.19
C VAL A 75 10.91 2.66 -0.60
N VAL A 76 11.11 2.43 0.69
CA VAL A 76 12.36 2.73 1.40
C VAL A 76 13.12 1.44 1.60
N VAL A 77 14.33 1.40 1.04
CA VAL A 77 15.22 0.26 1.15
C VAL A 77 16.39 0.65 2.04
N GLU A 78 16.48 0.04 3.23
CA GLU A 78 17.54 0.33 4.21
C GLU A 78 18.71 -0.64 4.11
N GLN A 79 19.83 -0.26 4.69
CA GLN A 79 20.94 -1.17 4.96
C GLN A 79 20.67 -1.92 6.26
N VAL A 80 20.42 -3.23 6.17
CA VAL A 80 20.09 -4.09 7.32
C VAL A 80 21.33 -4.68 8.01
N GLU A 81 22.50 -4.52 7.38
CA GLU A 81 23.79 -4.98 7.87
C GLU A 81 24.73 -3.78 8.06
N ARG A 82 25.47 -3.77 9.18
CA ARG A 82 26.51 -2.75 9.41
C ARG A 82 27.74 -3.03 8.54
N VAL A 83 28.51 -1.98 8.24
CA VAL A 83 29.75 -2.09 7.45
C VAL A 83 30.77 -3.02 8.12
N ALA A 84 30.82 -3.06 9.46
CA ALA A 84 31.71 -3.96 10.20
C ALA A 84 31.31 -5.44 10.00
N GLU A 85 30.04 -5.76 10.17
CA GLU A 85 29.45 -7.10 9.96
C GLU A 85 29.70 -7.59 8.53
N GLN A 86 29.53 -6.70 7.54
CA GLN A 86 29.83 -6.99 6.14
C GLN A 86 31.31 -7.31 5.91
N ARG A 87 32.22 -6.58 6.56
CA ARG A 87 33.67 -6.82 6.46
C ARG A 87 34.04 -8.15 7.09
N GLU A 88 33.48 -8.48 8.25
CA GLU A 88 33.71 -9.77 8.92
C GLU A 88 33.20 -10.94 8.08
N ARG A 89 31.98 -10.84 7.57
CA ARG A 89 31.39 -11.85 6.65
C ARG A 89 32.20 -12.07 5.39
N THR A 90 32.88 -11.02 4.88
CA THR A 90 33.68 -11.10 3.65
C THR A 90 35.17 -11.37 3.89
N ALA A 91 35.66 -11.24 5.12
CA ALA A 91 37.07 -11.45 5.47
C ALA A 91 37.52 -12.92 5.31
N GLY A 92 36.60 -13.88 5.40
CA GLY A 92 36.86 -15.31 5.24
C GLY A 92 36.79 -15.85 3.80
N VAL A 93 36.37 -15.03 2.82
CA VAL A 93 36.21 -15.47 1.42
C VAL A 93 37.55 -15.34 0.69
N GLY A 94 38.20 -16.47 0.40
CA GLY A 94 39.50 -16.54 -0.26
C GLY A 94 39.54 -15.80 -1.61
N ARG A 95 40.71 -15.23 -1.97
CA ARG A 95 40.90 -14.43 -3.19
C ARG A 95 40.56 -15.16 -4.50
N GLN A 96 40.51 -16.50 -4.51
CA GLN A 96 40.26 -17.32 -5.71
C GLN A 96 38.79 -17.32 -6.19
N GLU A 97 37.81 -17.07 -5.33
CA GLU A 97 36.40 -16.98 -5.75
C GLU A 97 36.01 -15.58 -6.27
N LYS A 98 36.85 -14.55 -6.05
CA LYS A 98 36.57 -13.16 -6.47
C LYS A 98 36.56 -12.94 -7.99
N GLY A 99 37.04 -13.90 -8.78
CA GLY A 99 37.08 -13.81 -10.23
C GLY A 99 35.76 -14.15 -10.93
N ASN A 100 34.86 -14.89 -10.26
CA ASN A 100 33.60 -15.33 -10.87
C ASN A 100 32.42 -15.47 -9.88
N SER A 101 32.59 -15.12 -8.59
CA SER A 101 31.49 -15.20 -7.63
C SER A 101 30.72 -13.90 -7.51
N THR A 102 29.42 -14.01 -7.76
CA THR A 102 28.32 -13.14 -7.34
C THR A 102 28.15 -13.14 -5.80
N GLY A 103 29.25 -13.23 -5.03
CA GLY A 103 29.30 -13.23 -3.56
C GLY A 103 29.39 -11.83 -2.95
N PRO A 104 29.09 -11.66 -1.64
CA PRO A 104 28.42 -10.47 -1.12
C PRO A 104 29.43 -9.44 -0.65
N SER A 105 30.13 -8.82 -1.60
CA SER A 105 31.08 -7.72 -1.38
C SER A 105 30.40 -6.38 -1.05
N CYS A 106 29.08 -6.35 -0.90
CA CYS A 106 28.33 -5.18 -0.44
C CYS A 106 27.44 -5.53 0.75
N VAL A 107 27.14 -4.51 1.54
CA VAL A 107 26.15 -4.51 2.62
C VAL A 107 24.80 -5.01 2.14
N GLU A 108 24.13 -5.80 2.96
CA GLU A 108 22.78 -6.28 2.72
C GLU A 108 21.75 -5.16 2.89
N ARG A 109 20.67 -5.23 2.10
CA ARG A 109 19.59 -4.27 2.07
C ARG A 109 18.25 -4.97 1.96
N ASP A 110 17.27 -4.40 2.62
CA ASP A 110 15.90 -4.89 2.58
C ASP A 110 14.88 -3.75 2.52
N LEU A 111 13.67 -4.09 2.08
CA LEU A 111 12.53 -3.19 2.07
C LEU A 111 12.03 -2.98 3.50
N CYS A 112 12.03 -1.74 3.98
CA CYS A 112 11.60 -1.43 5.35
C CYS A 112 10.30 -0.64 5.42
N GLU A 113 10.00 0.20 4.43
CA GLU A 113 8.78 1.01 4.41
C GLU A 113 8.21 1.11 3.00
N VAL A 114 6.88 1.19 2.92
CA VAL A 114 6.15 1.45 1.69
C VAL A 114 5.19 2.60 1.93
N PHE A 115 5.31 3.66 1.15
CA PHE A 115 4.42 4.82 1.21
C PHE A 115 3.48 4.81 0.02
N THR A 116 2.18 4.83 0.29
CA THR A 116 1.13 5.06 -0.70
C THR A 116 0.21 6.17 -0.20
N LYS A 117 -0.60 6.74 -1.09
CA LYS A 117 -1.37 7.96 -0.77
C LYS A 117 -2.38 7.76 0.37
N GLY A 118 -2.93 6.54 0.51
CA GLY A 118 -3.90 6.21 1.55
C GLY A 118 -3.36 5.41 2.72
N THR A 119 -2.04 5.20 2.81
CA THR A 119 -1.44 4.40 3.90
C THR A 119 -0.34 5.16 4.66
N LEU A 120 -0.31 6.48 4.54
CA LEU A 120 0.61 7.32 5.31
C LEU A 120 0.25 7.26 6.81
N VAL A 121 1.25 6.98 7.64
CA VAL A 121 1.12 6.90 9.10
C VAL A 121 2.02 7.91 9.82
N ASP A 122 3.07 8.39 9.18
CA ASP A 122 4.02 9.31 9.80
C ASP A 122 3.48 10.75 9.75
N PRO A 123 3.44 11.48 10.88
CA PRO A 123 2.91 12.85 10.95
C PRO A 123 3.55 13.83 9.96
N GLU A 124 4.84 13.68 9.69
CA GLU A 124 5.58 14.51 8.73
C GLU A 124 5.07 14.34 7.29
N LEU A 125 4.55 13.15 6.95
CA LEU A 125 4.01 12.85 5.61
C LEU A 125 2.55 13.29 5.46
N LEU A 126 1.79 13.30 6.57
CA LEU A 126 0.36 13.61 6.57
C LEU A 126 0.06 15.08 6.25
N GLY A 127 0.90 16.05 6.62
CA GLY A 127 0.81 17.44 6.16
C GLY A 127 -0.56 18.16 6.29
N GLY A 128 -1.49 17.65 7.10
CA GLY A 128 -2.87 18.15 7.22
C GLY A 128 -3.68 17.39 8.27
N SER A 129 -4.82 17.96 8.67
CA SER A 129 -5.65 17.48 9.80
C SER A 129 -6.86 16.62 9.41
N GLY A 130 -7.06 16.35 8.12
CA GLY A 130 -8.19 15.54 7.63
C GLY A 130 -7.87 14.05 7.62
N ALA A 131 -8.89 13.22 7.86
CA ALA A 131 -8.79 11.77 7.72
C ALA A 131 -8.38 11.39 6.30
N ARG A 132 -7.53 10.37 6.16
CA ARG A 132 -7.11 9.84 4.86
C ARG A 132 -7.48 8.38 4.77
N TYR A 133 -8.51 8.12 3.98
CA TYR A 133 -8.99 6.76 3.80
C TYR A 133 -8.29 6.07 2.63
N MET A 134 -7.86 4.85 2.89
CA MET A 134 -7.75 3.78 1.90
C MET A 134 -9.08 3.03 1.87
N ALA A 135 -9.72 2.93 0.70
CA ALA A 135 -10.96 2.20 0.53
C ALA A 135 -10.73 0.91 -0.24
N PHE A 136 -11.05 -0.24 0.35
CA PHE A 136 -11.18 -1.50 -0.36
C PHE A 136 -12.65 -1.73 -0.73
N LEU A 137 -12.92 -1.95 -2.02
CA LEU A 137 -14.26 -2.18 -2.54
C LEU A 137 -14.38 -3.60 -3.10
N HIS A 138 -15.44 -4.31 -2.70
CA HIS A 138 -15.79 -5.63 -3.22
C HIS A 138 -17.23 -5.66 -3.72
N PHE A 139 -17.44 -6.02 -4.98
CA PHE A 139 -18.75 -6.00 -5.64
C PHE A 139 -19.38 -7.38 -5.67
N GLU A 140 -20.67 -7.45 -5.39
CA GLU A 140 -21.47 -8.68 -5.50
C GLU A 140 -22.18 -8.76 -6.85
N ASP A 141 -22.67 -9.95 -7.17
CA ASP A 141 -23.54 -10.17 -8.31
C ASP A 141 -24.86 -9.41 -8.15
N GLN A 142 -25.48 -9.10 -9.29
CA GLN A 142 -26.78 -8.45 -9.32
C GLN A 142 -27.86 -9.34 -8.68
N VAL A 143 -28.67 -8.73 -7.82
CA VAL A 143 -29.84 -9.36 -7.22
C VAL A 143 -31.10 -8.78 -7.86
N GLY A 144 -31.95 -9.63 -8.41
CA GLY A 144 -33.19 -9.22 -9.09
C GLY A 144 -32.99 -8.72 -10.52
N THR A 145 -34.08 -8.27 -11.15
CA THR A 145 -34.09 -7.84 -12.56
C THR A 145 -34.91 -6.56 -12.75
N GLY A 146 -34.63 -5.80 -13.81
CA GLY A 146 -35.37 -4.58 -14.15
C GLY A 146 -35.15 -3.44 -13.15
N ALA A 147 -36.19 -2.65 -12.91
CA ALA A 147 -36.12 -1.44 -12.06
C ALA A 147 -35.87 -1.72 -10.57
N SER A 148 -36.07 -2.97 -10.11
CA SER A 148 -35.79 -3.39 -8.74
C SER A 148 -34.44 -4.10 -8.58
N ALA A 149 -33.63 -4.18 -9.65
CA ALA A 149 -32.30 -4.76 -9.59
C ALA A 149 -31.43 -4.02 -8.56
N GLN A 150 -30.74 -4.78 -7.73
CA GLN A 150 -29.75 -4.27 -6.78
C GLN A 150 -28.37 -4.76 -7.19
N LEU A 151 -27.38 -3.90 -6.99
CA LEU A 151 -25.97 -4.20 -7.23
C LEU A 151 -25.18 -4.00 -5.92
N PRO A 152 -25.31 -4.92 -4.94
CA PRO A 152 -24.69 -4.74 -3.65
C PRO A 152 -23.16 -4.67 -3.75
N PHE A 153 -22.54 -3.97 -2.80
CA PHE A 153 -21.10 -3.98 -2.62
C PHE A 153 -20.74 -3.87 -1.14
N ALA A 154 -19.58 -4.42 -0.79
CA ALA A 154 -18.95 -4.23 0.50
C ALA A 154 -17.82 -3.21 0.39
N ALA A 155 -17.69 -2.38 1.42
CA ALA A 155 -16.61 -1.41 1.55
C ALA A 155 -15.90 -1.61 2.90
N CYS A 156 -14.58 -1.58 2.86
CA CYS A 156 -13.71 -1.48 4.03
C CYS A 156 -12.88 -0.21 3.89
N LEU A 157 -13.10 0.77 4.77
CA LEU A 157 -12.35 2.03 4.81
C LEU A 157 -11.33 1.94 5.94
N VAL A 158 -10.09 2.31 5.67
CA VAL A 158 -9.02 2.31 6.65
C VAL A 158 -8.39 3.70 6.69
N ASP A 159 -8.38 4.32 7.85
CA ASP A 159 -7.46 5.41 8.16
C ASP A 159 -6.24 4.81 8.87
N ALA A 160 -5.13 4.68 8.13
CA ALA A 160 -3.93 4.01 8.63
C ALA A 160 -3.24 4.78 9.75
N ALA A 161 -3.38 6.12 9.78
CA ALA A 161 -2.72 6.97 10.77
C ALA A 161 -3.37 6.84 12.15
N THR A 162 -4.68 6.60 12.19
CA THR A 162 -5.47 6.47 13.43
C THR A 162 -5.88 5.02 13.73
N SER A 163 -5.59 4.09 12.83
CA SER A 163 -6.04 2.70 12.88
C SER A 163 -7.56 2.54 12.96
N GLN A 164 -8.34 3.49 12.44
CA GLN A 164 -9.78 3.35 12.32
C GLN A 164 -10.14 2.53 11.08
N ILE A 165 -11.03 1.55 11.26
CA ILE A 165 -11.52 0.68 10.20
C ILE A 165 -13.05 0.67 10.20
N PHE A 166 -13.63 1.13 9.10
CA PHE A 166 -15.08 1.11 8.88
C PHE A 166 -15.45 0.01 7.89
N VAL A 167 -16.45 -0.80 8.22
CA VAL A 167 -16.88 -1.92 7.38
C VAL A 167 -18.39 -1.87 7.16
N GLY A 168 -18.82 -2.03 5.91
CA GLY A 168 -20.24 -2.14 5.62
C GLY A 168 -20.55 -2.82 4.31
N ARG A 169 -21.80 -3.27 4.20
CA ARG A 169 -22.41 -3.77 2.97
C ARG A 169 -23.56 -2.85 2.58
N ILE A 170 -23.53 -2.37 1.36
CA ILE A 170 -24.49 -1.39 0.85
C ILE A 170 -25.19 -2.00 -0.36
N SER A 171 -26.52 -2.10 -0.32
CA SER A 171 -27.32 -2.36 -1.52
C SER A 171 -27.34 -1.09 -2.37
N ASP A 172 -26.90 -1.21 -3.62
CA ASP A 172 -26.83 -0.09 -4.55
C ASP A 172 -27.86 -0.26 -5.68
N ALA A 173 -28.32 0.85 -6.24
CA ALA A 173 -29.17 0.86 -7.42
C ALA A 173 -28.34 0.71 -8.71
N PRO A 174 -28.96 0.39 -9.86
CA PRO A 174 -28.24 0.24 -11.13
C PRO A 174 -27.50 1.51 -11.56
N ASP A 175 -27.97 2.67 -11.12
CA ASP A 175 -27.30 3.95 -11.37
C ASP A 175 -26.11 4.21 -10.46
N ARG A 176 -25.79 3.33 -9.49
CA ARG A 176 -24.69 3.42 -8.52
C ARG A 176 -24.71 4.70 -7.68
N ASN A 177 -25.89 5.13 -7.25
CA ASN A 177 -26.04 6.36 -6.46
C ASN A 177 -25.41 6.23 -5.06
N ALA A 178 -25.55 5.09 -4.39
CA ALA A 178 -25.04 4.90 -3.03
C ALA A 178 -23.51 4.87 -3.02
N LEU A 179 -22.90 4.20 -4.02
CA LEU A 179 -21.45 4.23 -4.23
C LEU A 179 -20.94 5.65 -4.47
N ARG A 180 -21.61 6.44 -5.33
CA ARG A 180 -21.20 7.83 -5.58
C ARG A 180 -21.30 8.68 -4.33
N THR A 181 -22.37 8.54 -3.55
CA THR A 181 -22.54 9.24 -2.28
C THR A 181 -21.40 8.89 -1.31
N LEU A 182 -21.12 7.59 -1.12
CA LEU A 182 -20.02 7.13 -0.27
C LEU A 182 -18.68 7.74 -0.71
N LEU A 183 -18.35 7.66 -2.00
CA LEU A 183 -17.09 8.19 -2.55
C LEU A 183 -16.98 9.71 -2.41
N ALA A 184 -18.10 10.44 -2.54
CA ALA A 184 -18.12 11.89 -2.39
C ALA A 184 -17.93 12.34 -0.93
N GLN A 185 -18.45 11.56 0.02
CA GLN A 185 -18.32 11.82 1.46
C GLN A 185 -16.94 11.47 1.98
N VAL A 186 -16.48 10.24 1.70
CA VAL A 186 -15.23 9.70 2.23
C VAL A 186 -14.01 10.28 1.52
N GLN A 187 -14.15 10.63 0.23
CA GLN A 187 -13.07 11.12 -0.63
C GLN A 187 -11.78 10.29 -0.46
N PRO A 188 -11.84 8.96 -0.71
CA PRO A 188 -10.70 8.10 -0.46
C PRO A 188 -9.48 8.62 -1.21
N SER A 189 -8.36 8.70 -0.49
CA SER A 189 -7.08 9.10 -1.06
C SER A 189 -6.48 7.97 -1.91
N GLU A 190 -6.90 6.73 -1.64
CA GLU A 190 -6.51 5.53 -2.36
C GLU A 190 -7.68 4.54 -2.42
N ALA A 191 -7.94 3.96 -3.59
CA ALA A 191 -8.92 2.91 -3.78
C ALA A 191 -8.20 1.63 -4.17
N VAL A 192 -8.31 0.63 -3.30
CA VAL A 192 -7.76 -0.71 -3.47
C VAL A 192 -8.87 -1.62 -3.99
N TYR A 193 -8.55 -2.41 -5.01
CA TYR A 193 -9.53 -3.29 -5.65
C TYR A 193 -8.84 -4.48 -6.29
N THR A 194 -9.60 -5.53 -6.58
CA THR A 194 -9.11 -6.67 -7.35
C THR A 194 -9.62 -6.56 -8.78
N VAL A 195 -8.74 -6.77 -9.75
CA VAL A 195 -9.06 -6.52 -11.17
C VAL A 195 -10.25 -7.38 -11.64
N ALA A 196 -10.34 -8.61 -11.16
CA ALA A 196 -11.40 -9.54 -11.51
C ALA A 196 -12.79 -9.15 -10.95
N ASN A 197 -12.85 -8.32 -9.91
CA ASN A 197 -14.09 -7.98 -9.21
C ASN A 197 -14.54 -6.53 -9.46
N LEU A 198 -13.71 -5.67 -10.06
CA LEU A 198 -14.07 -4.27 -10.29
C LEU A 198 -14.89 -4.10 -11.58
N PRO A 199 -16.16 -3.67 -11.53
CA PRO A 199 -16.95 -3.39 -12.72
C PRO A 199 -16.37 -2.20 -13.51
N ALA A 200 -16.42 -2.27 -14.85
CA ALA A 200 -15.88 -1.22 -15.73
C ALA A 200 -16.55 0.15 -15.51
N GLU A 201 -17.84 0.15 -15.18
CA GLU A 201 -18.59 1.36 -14.81
C GLU A 201 -18.00 2.01 -13.55
N VAL A 202 -17.64 1.22 -12.54
CA VAL A 202 -17.09 1.72 -11.28
C VAL A 202 -15.69 2.26 -11.49
N LEU A 203 -14.86 1.59 -12.28
CA LEU A 203 -13.55 2.10 -12.66
C LEU A 203 -13.67 3.47 -13.36
N THR A 204 -14.71 3.65 -14.17
CA THR A 204 -15.00 4.93 -14.82
C THR A 204 -15.44 5.99 -13.81
N ILE A 205 -16.27 5.63 -12.82
CA ILE A 205 -16.67 6.52 -11.71
C ILE A 205 -15.42 6.98 -10.95
N LEU A 206 -14.57 6.05 -10.48
CA LEU A 206 -13.37 6.36 -9.71
C LEU A 206 -12.41 7.30 -10.46
N ARG A 207 -12.24 7.10 -11.77
CA ARG A 207 -11.39 7.97 -12.62
C ARG A 207 -11.94 9.37 -12.84
N ARG A 208 -13.26 9.56 -12.65
CA ARG A 208 -13.97 10.82 -12.89
C ARG A 208 -14.29 11.61 -11.62
N LEU A 209 -13.98 11.07 -10.44
CA LEU A 209 -14.15 11.79 -9.18
C LEU A 209 -13.36 13.12 -9.20
N PRO A 210 -13.90 14.21 -8.62
CA PRO A 210 -13.17 15.46 -8.47
C PRO A 210 -11.87 15.27 -7.67
N CYS A 211 -11.97 14.62 -6.51
CA CYS A 211 -10.84 14.14 -5.72
C CYS A 211 -10.49 12.73 -6.18
N ARG A 212 -9.57 12.59 -7.15
CA ARG A 212 -9.21 11.28 -7.71
C ARG A 212 -8.40 10.46 -6.70
N PRO A 213 -8.88 9.26 -6.29
CA PRO A 213 -8.07 8.34 -5.51
C PRO A 213 -6.89 7.83 -6.33
N GLN A 214 -5.78 7.52 -5.67
CA GLN A 214 -4.78 6.63 -6.24
C GLN A 214 -5.41 5.24 -6.43
N LEU A 215 -5.33 4.68 -7.64
CA LEU A 215 -5.90 3.37 -7.95
C LEU A 215 -4.87 2.27 -7.74
N SER A 216 -5.17 1.33 -6.86
CA SER A 216 -4.23 0.33 -6.37
C SER A 216 -4.77 -1.09 -6.58
N PRO A 217 -4.41 -1.76 -7.69
CA PRO A 217 -4.85 -3.12 -7.92
C PRO A 217 -4.14 -4.10 -6.97
N LEU A 218 -4.91 -4.92 -6.28
CA LEU A 218 -4.43 -6.10 -5.56
C LEU A 218 -4.39 -7.28 -6.54
N ARG A 219 -3.31 -8.07 -6.49
CA ARG A 219 -3.04 -9.15 -7.46
C ARG A 219 -4.14 -10.21 -7.48
N ALA A 220 -4.64 -10.59 -6.32
CA ALA A 220 -5.70 -11.58 -6.16
C ALA A 220 -6.66 -11.14 -5.06
N SER A 221 -7.94 -11.48 -5.22
CA SER A 221 -8.89 -11.36 -4.12
C SER A 221 -8.74 -12.57 -3.21
N PRO A 222 -8.77 -12.40 -1.88
CA PRO A 222 -8.89 -13.55 -1.00
C PRO A 222 -10.21 -14.29 -1.31
N SER A 223 -10.17 -15.62 -1.31
CA SER A 223 -11.39 -16.41 -1.38
C SER A 223 -12.21 -16.22 -0.11
N ALA A 224 -13.53 -16.45 -0.17
CA ALA A 224 -14.40 -16.39 0.99
C ALA A 224 -13.88 -17.22 2.18
N MET A 225 -13.37 -18.41 1.89
CA MET A 225 -12.81 -19.31 2.91
C MET A 225 -11.52 -18.74 3.51
N ALA A 226 -10.61 -18.23 2.69
CA ALA A 226 -9.36 -17.61 3.17
C ALA A 226 -9.63 -16.34 3.98
N ALA A 227 -10.62 -15.54 3.55
CA ALA A 227 -11.06 -14.36 4.28
C ALA A 227 -11.61 -14.73 5.67
N ARG A 228 -12.47 -15.75 5.75
CA ARG A 228 -13.00 -16.25 7.02
C ARG A 228 -11.93 -16.82 7.95
N ASP A 229 -10.98 -17.60 7.44
CA ASP A 229 -9.86 -18.12 8.24
C ASP A 229 -9.01 -16.96 8.80
N ARG A 230 -8.70 -15.99 7.96
CA ARG A 230 -7.92 -14.80 8.34
C ARG A 230 -8.61 -13.99 9.43
N LEU A 231 -9.91 -13.74 9.31
CA LEU A 231 -10.68 -13.02 10.31
C LEU A 231 -10.80 -13.81 11.63
N SER A 232 -10.98 -15.13 11.54
CA SER A 232 -11.01 -16.02 12.71
C SER A 232 -9.66 -16.03 13.44
N ARG A 233 -8.55 -15.95 12.69
CA ARG A 233 -7.20 -15.80 13.25
C ARG A 233 -7.02 -14.45 13.93
N TYR A 234 -7.41 -13.36 13.26
CA TYR A 234 -7.36 -12.01 13.82
C TYR A 234 -8.13 -11.91 15.15
N GLN A 235 -9.35 -12.46 15.22
CA GLN A 235 -10.16 -12.47 16.44
C GLN A 235 -9.53 -13.27 17.59
N ARG A 236 -8.79 -14.34 17.26
CA ARG A 236 -8.08 -15.16 18.24
C ARG A 236 -6.83 -14.46 18.78
N GLU A 237 -6.11 -13.75 17.92
CA GLU A 237 -4.90 -12.98 18.26
C GLU A 237 -5.25 -11.68 19.00
N HIS A 238 -6.42 -11.11 18.74
CA HIS A 238 -6.89 -9.85 19.32
C HIS A 238 -8.30 -9.97 19.92
N PRO A 239 -8.46 -10.74 21.02
CA PRO A 239 -9.76 -10.97 21.63
C PRO A 239 -10.38 -9.65 22.12
N GLY A 240 -11.68 -9.47 21.85
CA GLY A 240 -12.44 -8.30 22.30
C GLY A 240 -12.27 -7.02 21.47
N ARG A 241 -11.44 -7.02 20.42
CA ARG A 241 -11.28 -5.85 19.54
C ARG A 241 -12.39 -5.65 18.52
N LEU A 242 -13.04 -6.73 18.11
CA LEU A 242 -14.10 -6.68 17.09
C LEU A 242 -15.47 -6.55 17.78
N PRO A 243 -16.18 -5.42 17.66
CA PRO A 243 -17.52 -5.27 18.22
C PRO A 243 -18.49 -6.26 17.60
N GLU A 244 -19.52 -6.64 18.36
CA GLU A 244 -20.54 -7.61 17.92
C GLU A 244 -21.24 -7.17 16.62
N ALA A 245 -21.52 -5.87 16.47
CA ALA A 245 -22.12 -5.31 15.26
C ALA A 245 -21.25 -5.54 14.01
N VAL A 246 -19.94 -5.34 14.12
CA VAL A 246 -18.99 -5.60 13.04
C VAL A 246 -18.86 -7.11 12.81
N ALA A 247 -18.77 -7.91 13.87
CA ALA A 247 -18.70 -9.36 13.78
C ALA A 247 -19.90 -9.96 13.02
N GLY A 248 -21.12 -9.45 13.26
CA GLY A 248 -22.32 -9.83 12.52
C GLY A 248 -22.21 -9.52 11.02
N LEU A 249 -21.67 -8.35 10.66
CA LEU A 249 -21.43 -7.98 9.26
C LEU A 249 -20.40 -8.89 8.58
N LEU A 250 -19.32 -9.26 9.28
CA LEU A 250 -18.29 -10.16 8.76
C LEU A 250 -18.78 -11.61 8.53
N GLY A 251 -19.99 -11.95 8.98
CA GLY A 251 -20.66 -13.20 8.59
C GLY A 251 -20.99 -13.26 7.10
N THR A 252 -21.16 -12.10 6.45
CA THR A 252 -21.41 -12.01 5.00
C THR A 252 -20.10 -12.22 4.22
N GLU A 253 -20.18 -12.92 3.09
CA GLU A 253 -19.01 -13.23 2.28
C GLU A 253 -18.31 -11.98 1.75
N SER A 254 -19.06 -11.03 1.21
CA SER A 254 -18.52 -9.83 0.58
C SER A 254 -17.77 -8.92 1.54
N THR A 255 -18.31 -8.71 2.75
CA THR A 255 -17.67 -7.92 3.82
C THR A 255 -16.43 -8.63 4.34
N ALA A 256 -16.49 -9.94 4.54
CA ALA A 256 -15.32 -10.72 4.94
C ALA A 256 -14.19 -10.59 3.91
N VAL A 257 -14.50 -10.71 2.62
CA VAL A 257 -13.54 -10.55 1.53
C VAL A 257 -13.00 -9.13 1.47
N ALA A 258 -13.85 -8.10 1.61
CA ALA A 258 -13.42 -6.70 1.61
C ALA A 258 -12.44 -6.40 2.74
N VAL A 259 -12.71 -6.88 3.95
CA VAL A 259 -11.82 -6.69 5.11
C VAL A 259 -10.53 -7.48 4.95
N ALA A 260 -10.61 -8.75 4.53
CA ALA A 260 -9.43 -9.56 4.31
C ALA A 260 -8.52 -8.98 3.21
N GLY A 261 -9.11 -8.41 2.15
CA GLY A 261 -8.38 -7.72 1.09
C GLY A 261 -7.71 -6.43 1.58
N ALA A 262 -8.38 -5.66 2.44
CA ALA A 262 -7.78 -4.49 3.09
C ALA A 262 -6.60 -4.89 4.00
N MET A 263 -6.75 -5.96 4.79
CA MET A 263 -5.68 -6.52 5.63
C MET A 263 -4.48 -6.98 4.78
N GLU A 264 -4.75 -7.68 3.67
CA GLU A 264 -3.72 -8.13 2.75
C GLU A 264 -2.95 -6.96 2.13
N TYR A 265 -3.65 -5.89 1.76
CA TYR A 265 -3.01 -4.69 1.27
C TYR A 265 -2.12 -4.03 2.32
N LEU A 266 -2.61 -3.89 3.56
CA LEU A 266 -1.85 -3.32 4.68
C LEU A 266 -0.58 -4.11 4.97
N GLU A 267 -0.64 -5.44 4.93
CA GLU A 267 0.57 -6.28 5.06
C GLU A 267 1.52 -6.10 3.87
N GLY A 268 0.99 -6.01 2.65
CA GLY A 268 1.78 -5.75 1.44
C GLY A 268 2.49 -4.40 1.43
N VAL A 269 2.01 -3.42 2.21
CA VAL A 269 2.68 -2.13 2.44
C VAL A 269 3.41 -2.06 3.79
N LEU A 270 3.64 -3.20 4.45
CA LEU A 270 4.38 -3.32 5.73
C LEU A 270 3.72 -2.59 6.92
N LEU A 271 2.41 -2.41 6.89
CA LEU A 271 1.63 -1.77 7.96
C LEU A 271 0.74 -2.73 8.75
N GLY A 272 0.65 -4.01 8.35
CA GLY A 272 -0.17 -5.00 9.05
C GLY A 272 0.06 -5.01 10.57
N GLN A 273 1.32 -5.05 11.01
CA GLN A 273 1.69 -5.06 12.44
C GLN A 273 1.57 -3.69 13.14
N ARG A 274 1.50 -2.59 12.37
CA ARG A 274 1.36 -1.23 12.91
C ARG A 274 -0.10 -0.79 13.05
N VAL A 275 -0.99 -1.32 12.21
CA VAL A 275 -2.39 -0.91 12.13
C VAL A 275 -3.32 -1.95 12.75
N LEU A 276 -3.22 -3.23 12.35
CA LEU A 276 -4.21 -4.25 12.71
C LEU A 276 -4.28 -4.54 14.23
N PRO A 277 -3.15 -4.63 14.96
CA PRO A 277 -3.19 -4.85 16.42
C PRO A 277 -3.79 -3.69 17.20
N PHE A 278 -3.93 -2.50 16.59
CA PHE A 278 -4.47 -1.29 17.20
C PHE A 278 -5.80 -0.86 16.58
N ALA A 279 -6.36 -1.68 15.68
CA ALA A 279 -7.54 -1.33 14.94
C ALA A 279 -8.73 -1.04 15.87
N ILE A 280 -9.43 0.06 15.56
CA ILE A 280 -10.71 0.46 16.12
C ILE A 280 -11.73 0.22 15.01
N TRP A 281 -12.67 -0.68 15.27
CA TRP A 281 -13.61 -1.16 14.28
C TRP A 281 -14.96 -0.52 14.46
N ASP A 282 -15.51 0.02 13.38
CA ASP A 282 -16.83 0.62 13.35
C ASP A 282 -17.63 0.13 12.14
N VAL A 283 -18.94 0.19 12.26
CA VAL A 283 -19.84 -0.09 11.15
C VAL A 283 -19.87 1.13 10.23
N LEU A 284 -19.74 0.89 8.93
CA LEU A 284 -20.05 1.88 7.91
C LEU A 284 -21.57 1.97 7.79
N ASP A 285 -22.20 2.70 8.70
CA ASP A 285 -23.64 2.94 8.66
C ASP A 285 -24.00 3.94 7.55
N ARG A 286 -25.26 3.84 7.07
CA ARG A 286 -25.79 4.64 5.96
C ARG A 286 -25.50 6.12 6.19
N VAL A 287 -24.57 6.65 5.39
CA VAL A 287 -24.39 8.07 5.07
C VAL A 287 -24.13 8.91 6.33
N CYS A 288 -22.86 9.20 6.62
CA CYS A 288 -22.51 10.28 7.53
C CYS A 288 -23.27 11.57 7.18
#